data_AF-A0AAQ4FES0-F1
#
_entry.id   AF-A0AAQ4FES0-F1
#
_cell.length_a   1.000
_cell.length_b   1.000
_cell.length_c   1.000
_cell.angle_alpha   90.00
_cell.angle_beta   90.00
_cell.angle_gamma   90.00
#
_symmetry.space_group_name_H-M   'P 1'
#
loop_
_entity.id
_entity.type
_entity.pdbx_description
1 polymer ?
#
loop_
_entity_poly.entity_id
_entity_poly.type
_entity_poly.pdbx_seq_one_letter_code
_entity_poly.pdbx_strand_id
1 'polypeptide(L)'
;MVPFLHVQALGRLCRPEILLSPGRGAALHTTATLEKNRAGRYRVTRNHSRPLTYEMANPPHQIAHRKAWNSWNTTHFASTKTKKCPTNAAMKVAMNKKKTVTDLMQLRQ
;
A
#
# COMPACT_ATOMS: atom_id res chain seq x y z
N MET A 1 39.51 56.92 16.00
CA MET A 1 40.21 55.77 15.39
C MET A 1 41.15 55.14 16.42
N VAL A 2 40.75 54.03 17.05
CA VAL A 2 41.64 52.94 17.52
C VAL A 2 40.74 51.72 17.83
N PRO A 3 40.97 50.54 17.21
CA PRO A 3 40.14 49.36 17.40
C PRO A 3 40.67 48.52 18.57
N PHE A 4 39.81 48.23 19.55
CA PHE A 4 40.14 47.41 20.70
C PHE A 4 39.86 45.93 20.40
N LEU A 5 40.96 45.20 20.27
CA LEU A 5 41.19 43.77 20.52
C LEU A 5 40.10 42.73 20.23
N HIS A 6 40.46 41.93 19.23
CA HIS A 6 40.18 40.52 19.02
C HIS A 6 40.17 39.71 20.33
N VAL A 7 39.01 39.14 20.70
CA VAL A 7 38.90 38.04 21.66
C VAL A 7 38.59 36.78 20.89
N GLN A 8 39.60 35.95 20.68
CA GLN A 8 39.39 34.52 20.50
C GLN A 8 39.17 33.92 21.88
N ALA A 9 38.20 33.02 22.01
CA ALA A 9 38.42 31.62 22.41
C ALA A 9 37.23 31.03 23.19
N LEU A 10 36.98 29.76 22.89
CA LEU A 10 36.31 28.72 23.69
C LEU A 10 34.79 28.83 23.88
N GLY A 11 34.08 28.05 23.06
CA GLY A 11 32.67 27.73 23.26
C GLY A 11 32.14 26.60 22.37
N ARG A 12 32.98 25.66 21.93
CA ARG A 12 32.48 24.35 21.52
C ARG A 12 32.06 23.66 22.81
N LEU A 13 30.75 23.57 23.07
CA LEU A 13 30.05 22.49 23.79
C LEU A 13 28.62 22.95 24.12
N CYS A 14 27.75 22.92 23.11
CA CYS A 14 26.39 22.44 23.28
C CYS A 14 25.82 22.20 21.87
N ARG A 15 26.29 21.12 21.25
CA ARG A 15 25.62 20.53 20.10
C ARG A 15 24.52 19.66 20.72
N PRO A 16 23.22 20.02 20.66
CA PRO A 16 22.20 19.05 20.97
C PRO A 16 22.26 18.02 19.84
N GLU A 17 22.90 16.91 20.16
CA GLU A 17 22.73 15.61 19.54
C GLU A 17 21.22 15.25 19.63
N ILE A 18 20.44 15.88 18.76
CA ILE A 18 19.17 15.30 18.34
C ILE A 18 19.55 14.52 17.09
N LEU A 19 20.04 13.30 17.29
CA LEU A 19 19.95 12.22 16.31
C LEU A 19 18.46 11.99 16.03
N LEU A 20 17.83 12.92 15.32
CA LEU A 20 16.53 12.73 14.71
C LEU A 20 16.80 11.86 13.49
N SER A 21 16.64 10.55 13.70
CA SER A 21 16.45 9.60 12.61
C SER A 21 15.55 10.25 11.54
N PRO A 22 15.93 10.27 10.26
CA PRO A 22 15.07 10.76 9.19
C PRO A 22 13.91 9.79 9.01
N GLY A 23 12.92 9.91 9.89
CA GLY A 23 11.81 9.00 9.99
C GLY A 23 10.77 9.55 10.96
N ARG A 24 9.86 10.37 10.42
CA ARG A 24 8.70 11.00 11.12
C ARG A 24 8.99 12.33 11.81
N GLY A 25 9.63 13.27 11.11
CA GLY A 25 9.50 14.70 11.42
C GLY A 25 8.32 15.30 10.66
N ALA A 26 7.38 15.92 11.39
CA ALA A 26 6.22 16.70 10.96
C ALA A 26 4.93 15.93 10.59
N ALA A 27 4.00 15.84 11.55
CA ALA A 27 2.57 15.86 11.26
C ALA A 27 1.83 16.72 12.30
N LEU A 28 2.36 17.90 12.62
CA LEU A 28 1.54 18.96 13.22
C LEU A 28 0.87 19.70 12.07
N HIS A 29 -0.38 19.35 11.79
CA HIS A 29 -1.22 20.08 10.85
C HIS A 29 -1.93 21.20 11.61
N THR A 30 -1.51 22.44 11.43
CA THR A 30 -2.20 23.64 11.96
C THR A 30 -3.50 23.97 11.20
N THR A 31 -3.83 23.18 10.17
CA THR A 31 -5.02 23.33 9.33
C THR A 31 -5.81 22.02 9.31
N ALA A 32 -7.12 22.09 9.06
CA ALA A 32 -7.98 20.92 9.00
C ALA A 32 -7.46 19.89 7.98
N THR A 33 -7.42 18.60 8.37
CA THR A 33 -7.01 17.51 7.47
C THR A 33 -8.05 17.33 6.37
N LEU A 34 -7.76 17.83 5.18
CA LEU A 34 -8.62 17.66 4.01
C LEU A 34 -8.30 16.32 3.35
N GLU A 35 -9.08 15.29 3.68
CA GLU A 35 -8.94 13.94 3.12
C GLU A 35 -9.43 13.92 1.65
N LYS A 36 -8.49 14.12 0.74
CA LYS A 36 -8.76 14.07 -0.71
C LYS A 36 -8.66 12.63 -1.19
N ASN A 37 -9.66 12.14 -1.92
CA ASN A 37 -9.64 10.81 -2.53
C ASN A 37 -8.41 10.62 -3.46
N ARG A 38 -7.58 9.61 -3.17
CA ARG A 38 -6.34 9.29 -3.90
C ARG A 38 -6.42 8.02 -4.76
N ALA A 39 -7.46 7.21 -4.58
CA ALA A 39 -7.55 5.91 -5.25
C ALA A 39 -7.66 6.09 -6.77
N GLY A 40 -6.80 5.38 -7.52
CA GLY A 40 -6.81 5.39 -8.98
C GLY A 40 -6.58 6.76 -9.63
N ARG A 41 -5.95 7.72 -8.93
CA ARG A 41 -5.66 9.06 -9.45
C ARG A 41 -4.16 9.33 -9.46
N TYR A 42 -3.60 9.60 -10.64
CA TYR A 42 -2.21 10.01 -10.78
C TYR A 42 -2.09 11.53 -10.63
N ARG A 43 -1.06 11.98 -9.91
CA ARG A 43 -0.77 13.42 -9.72
C ARG A 43 -0.01 13.94 -10.92
N VAL A 44 -0.40 15.12 -11.40
CA VAL A 44 0.33 15.85 -12.44
C VAL A 44 1.70 16.26 -11.90
N THR A 45 2.76 15.96 -12.65
CA THR A 45 4.12 16.44 -12.33
C THR A 45 4.29 17.86 -12.86
N ARG A 46 5.12 18.68 -12.21
CA ARG A 46 5.30 20.10 -12.56
C ARG A 46 5.64 20.34 -14.03
N ASN A 47 6.41 19.42 -14.63
CA ASN A 47 6.86 19.51 -16.02
C ASN A 47 6.13 18.52 -16.95
N HIS A 48 5.02 17.91 -16.51
CA HIS A 48 4.30 16.87 -17.27
C HIS A 48 5.22 15.75 -17.80
N SER A 49 6.32 15.51 -17.08
CA SER A 49 7.39 14.59 -17.47
C SER A 49 6.97 13.11 -17.51
N ARG A 50 5.80 12.78 -16.97
CA ARG A 50 5.25 11.43 -16.94
C ARG A 50 4.00 11.38 -17.82
N PRO A 51 4.12 10.93 -19.08
CA PRO A 51 2.95 10.73 -19.91
C PRO A 51 2.07 9.64 -19.29
N LEU A 52 0.76 9.89 -19.25
CA LEU A 52 -0.22 8.94 -18.74
C LEU A 52 -0.88 8.22 -19.91
N THR A 53 -1.07 6.91 -19.75
CA THR A 53 -1.90 6.15 -20.69
C THR A 53 -3.37 6.47 -20.44
N TYR A 54 -4.22 6.17 -21.43
CA TYR A 54 -5.67 6.35 -21.34
C TYR A 54 -6.26 5.78 -20.03
N GLU A 55 -5.85 4.56 -19.71
CA GLU A 55 -6.29 3.83 -18.52
C GLU A 55 -5.88 4.48 -17.19
N MET A 56 -4.77 5.22 -17.17
CA MET A 56 -4.22 5.92 -16.00
C MET A 56 -4.77 7.35 -15.86
N ALA A 57 -5.12 7.99 -16.97
CA ALA A 57 -5.67 9.35 -16.96
C ALA A 57 -7.13 9.40 -16.45
N ASN A 58 -7.87 8.31 -16.60
CA ASN A 58 -9.27 8.23 -16.19
C ASN A 58 -9.43 7.78 -14.72
N PRO A 59 -10.04 8.59 -13.85
CA PRO A 59 -10.30 8.24 -12.46
C PRO A 59 -11.35 7.12 -12.29
N PRO A 60 -11.39 6.44 -11.13
CA PRO A 60 -12.21 5.23 -10.95
C PRO A 60 -13.73 5.44 -11.09
N HIS A 61 -14.24 6.65 -10.87
CA HIS A 61 -15.67 6.95 -11.07
C HIS A 61 -16.08 7.06 -12.55
N GLN A 62 -15.13 7.02 -13.47
CA GLN A 62 -15.39 7.02 -14.92
C GLN A 62 -15.34 5.61 -15.52
N ILE A 63 -15.25 4.58 -14.68
CA ILE A 63 -15.49 3.20 -15.10
C ILE A 63 -16.92 3.10 -15.62
N ALA A 64 -17.12 2.39 -16.72
CA ALA A 64 -18.34 2.29 -17.53
C ALA A 64 -18.68 3.49 -18.43
N HIS A 65 -18.14 4.69 -18.19
CA HIS A 65 -18.38 5.86 -19.05
C HIS A 65 -17.27 6.08 -20.07
N ARG A 66 -16.02 6.11 -19.59
CA ARG A 66 -14.82 6.31 -20.42
C ARG A 66 -13.96 5.05 -20.37
N LYS A 67 -13.74 4.53 -19.16
CA LYS A 67 -12.91 3.36 -18.95
C LYS A 67 -13.74 2.09 -18.85
N ALA A 68 -13.31 1.02 -19.52
CA ALA A 68 -13.93 -0.29 -19.40
C ALA A 68 -13.42 -1.07 -18.18
N TRP A 69 -14.00 -2.25 -17.95
CA TRP A 69 -13.51 -3.18 -16.93
C TRP A 69 -12.34 -3.99 -17.49
N ASN A 70 -11.26 -4.16 -16.70
CA ASN A 70 -10.06 -4.90 -17.11
C ASN A 70 -10.30 -6.41 -17.32
N SER A 71 -11.40 -6.92 -16.77
CA SER A 71 -11.75 -8.33 -16.86
C SER A 71 -13.27 -8.48 -16.91
N TRP A 72 -13.75 -9.37 -17.76
CA TRP A 72 -15.16 -9.73 -17.86
C TRP A 72 -15.38 -11.13 -17.32
N ASN A 73 -16.09 -11.25 -16.20
CA ASN A 73 -16.42 -12.53 -15.59
C ASN A 73 -17.84 -12.49 -15.02
N THR A 74 -18.43 -13.67 -14.81
CA THR A 74 -19.81 -13.75 -14.34
C THR A 74 -19.95 -13.65 -12.82
N THR A 75 -18.86 -13.70 -12.06
CA THR A 75 -18.90 -13.82 -10.59
C THR A 75 -19.43 -12.58 -9.85
N HIS A 76 -19.39 -11.41 -10.50
CA HIS A 76 -19.92 -10.17 -9.94
C HIS A 76 -21.43 -10.00 -10.14
N PHE A 77 -22.06 -10.88 -10.94
CA PHE A 77 -23.51 -10.86 -11.09
C PHE A 77 -24.19 -11.42 -9.84
N ALA A 78 -25.22 -10.73 -9.37
CA ALA A 78 -25.92 -11.04 -8.12
C ALA A 78 -26.47 -12.48 -8.04
N SER A 79 -26.79 -13.10 -9.18
CA SER A 79 -27.29 -14.48 -9.25
C SER A 79 -26.21 -15.54 -9.07
N THR A 80 -24.93 -15.17 -9.24
CA THR A 80 -23.84 -16.14 -9.20
C THR A 80 -23.42 -16.43 -7.77
N LYS A 81 -23.54 -17.70 -7.38
CA LYS A 81 -23.05 -18.16 -6.08
C LYS A 81 -21.60 -18.58 -6.23
N THR A 82 -20.69 -17.79 -5.68
CA THR A 82 -19.31 -18.23 -5.51
C THR A 82 -19.30 -19.37 -4.51
N LYS A 83 -18.92 -20.58 -4.92
CA LYS A 83 -18.54 -21.61 -3.94
C LYS A 83 -17.31 -21.06 -3.21
N LYS A 84 -17.43 -20.77 -1.91
CA LYS A 84 -16.28 -20.32 -1.12
C LYS A 84 -15.16 -21.34 -1.33
N CYS A 85 -13.97 -20.88 -1.71
CA CYS A 85 -12.82 -21.75 -1.80
C CYS A 85 -12.59 -22.37 -0.40
N PRO A 86 -12.28 -23.67 -0.30
CA PRO A 86 -11.97 -24.27 0.98
C PRO A 86 -10.78 -23.50 1.57
N THR A 87 -10.98 -22.89 2.73
CA THR A 87 -9.89 -22.28 3.49
C THR A 87 -8.82 -23.34 3.75
N ASN A 88 -7.57 -22.92 3.94
CA ASN A 88 -6.44 -23.85 4.17
C ASN A 88 -6.74 -24.90 5.25
N ALA A 89 -7.57 -24.58 6.25
CA ALA A 89 -8.08 -25.52 7.25
C ALA A 89 -8.99 -26.61 6.65
N ALA A 90 -9.95 -26.25 5.81
CA ALA A 90 -10.81 -27.20 5.10
C ALA A 90 -10.02 -28.08 4.12
N MET A 91 -8.99 -27.53 3.46
CA MET A 91 -8.07 -28.32 2.64
C MET A 91 -7.27 -29.34 3.46
N LYS A 92 -6.75 -28.98 4.64
CA LYS A 92 -6.03 -29.90 5.52
C LYS A 92 -6.91 -31.06 6.00
N VAL A 93 -8.17 -30.79 6.37
CA VAL A 93 -9.14 -31.82 6.76
C VAL A 93 -9.44 -32.78 5.60
N ALA A 94 -9.62 -32.25 4.39
CA ALA A 94 -9.86 -33.07 3.20
C ALA A 94 -8.64 -33.94 2.83
N MET A 95 -7.41 -33.45 3.01
CA MET A 95 -6.21 -34.26 2.78
C MET A 95 -6.01 -35.35 3.84
N ASN A 96 -6.32 -35.09 5.11
CA ASN A 96 -6.25 -36.13 6.15
C ASN A 96 -7.29 -37.25 5.95
N LYS A 97 -8.49 -36.94 5.45
CA LYS A 97 -9.50 -37.96 5.09
C LYS A 97 -9.08 -38.86 3.93
N LYS A 98 -8.26 -38.35 3.00
CA LYS A 98 -7.76 -39.15 1.88
C LYS A 98 -6.63 -40.09 2.30
N LYS A 99 -5.81 -39.71 3.28
CA LYS A 99 -4.73 -40.58 3.81
C LYS A 99 -5.28 -41.84 4.48
N THR A 100 -6.27 -41.72 5.37
CA THR A 100 -6.87 -42.87 6.07
C THR A 100 -7.55 -43.89 5.15
N VAL A 101 -8.18 -43.46 4.05
CA VAL A 101 -8.83 -44.39 3.10
C VAL A 101 -7.79 -45.19 2.30
N THR A 102 -6.67 -44.56 1.96
CA THR A 102 -5.59 -45.22 1.21
C THR A 102 -4.78 -46.15 2.13
N ASP A 103 -4.55 -45.76 3.39
CA ASP A 103 -3.89 -46.59 4.41
C ASP A 103 -4.70 -47.87 4.74
N LEU A 104 -6.04 -47.79 4.80
CA LEU A 104 -6.89 -48.97 5.04
C LEU A 104 -6.89 -49.97 3.88
N MET A 105 -6.57 -49.54 2.65
CA MET A 105 -6.39 -50.45 1.51
C MET A 105 -5.03 -51.14 1.50
N GLN A 106 -4.00 -50.55 2.13
CA GLN A 106 -2.67 -51.14 2.23
C GLN A 106 -2.52 -52.14 3.39
N LEU A 107 -3.43 -52.11 4.37
CA LEU A 107 -3.45 -53.03 5.53
C LEU A 107 -4.26 -54.33 5.29
N ARG A 108 -4.73 -54.53 4.05
CA ARG A 108 -5.48 -55.73 3.63
C ARG A 108 -4.67 -56.68 2.74
N GLN A 109 -3.34 -56.51 2.74
CA GLN A 109 -2.36 -57.45 2.18
C GLN A 109 -1.56 -58.05 3.33
#